data_AF-A0A0F7PVV9-F1
#
_entry.id   AF-A0A0F7PVV9-F1
#
_cell.length_a   1.000
_cell.length_b   1.000
_cell.length_c   1.000
_cell.angle_alpha   90.00
_cell.angle_beta   90.00
_cell.angle_gamma   90.00
#
_symmetry.space_group_name_H-M   'P 1'
#
loop_
_entity.id
_entity.type
_entity.pdbx_description
1 polymer ?
#
loop_
_entity_poly.entity_id
_entity_poly.type
_entity_poly.pdbx_seq_one_letter_code
_entity_poly.pdbx_strand_id
1 'polypeptide(L)'
;MKNKSKVENLNNSISLFIGVRNMLADNVKDLDEFSDSIDELYNDIERLERLNTPEYQLNQLKQKYDIKARTYNQLFDAHQHNLITLWKLSRYILKQFKHFSEDEIKEYKLNDIQNSIKEQSDNIKPKFIDLVKYDIKHIKD
;
A
#
# COMPACT_ATOMS: atom_id res chain seq x y z
N MET A 1 -18.95 27.20 15.40
CA MET A 1 -17.56 27.00 14.92
C MET A 1 -17.03 25.58 15.14
N LYS A 2 -17.29 24.90 16.28
CA LYS A 2 -16.82 23.51 16.53
C LYS A 2 -17.26 22.47 15.47
N ASN A 3 -18.50 22.56 14.97
CA ASN A 3 -19.00 21.63 13.95
C ASN A 3 -18.37 21.79 12.55
N LYS A 4 -17.89 22.99 12.19
CA LYS A 4 -17.19 23.21 10.91
C LYS A 4 -15.82 22.52 10.92
N SER A 5 -15.09 22.65 12.04
CA SER A 5 -13.77 22.04 12.22
C SER A 5 -13.80 20.50 12.21
N LYS A 6 -14.83 19.86 12.80
CA LYS A 6 -14.92 18.39 12.79
C LYS A 6 -15.22 17.83 11.38
N VAL A 7 -16.08 18.49 10.61
CA VAL A 7 -16.39 18.08 9.22
C VAL A 7 -15.15 18.25 8.34
N GLU A 8 -14.44 19.37 8.50
CA GLU A 8 -13.18 19.63 7.77
C GLU A 8 -12.10 18.59 8.11
N ASN A 9 -11.92 18.24 9.38
CA ASN A 9 -10.98 17.20 9.80
C ASN A 9 -11.32 15.83 9.20
N LEU A 10 -12.61 15.47 9.19
CA LEU A 10 -13.08 14.22 8.59
C LEU A 10 -12.81 14.20 7.08
N ASN A 11 -13.15 15.28 6.38
CA ASN A 11 -12.92 15.41 4.94
C ASN A 11 -11.43 15.33 4.60
N ASN A 12 -10.56 16.01 5.36
CA ASN A 12 -9.11 15.94 5.16
C ASN A 12 -8.59 14.51 5.34
N SER A 13 -9.08 13.80 6.36
CA SER A 13 -8.69 12.42 6.62
C SER A 13 -9.15 11.47 5.51
N ILE A 14 -10.37 11.65 4.99
CA ILE A 14 -10.90 10.88 3.86
C ILE A 14 -10.12 11.16 2.57
N SER A 15 -9.82 12.43 2.28
CA SER A 15 -9.01 12.81 1.12
C SER A 15 -7.62 12.17 1.16
N LEU A 16 -6.98 12.18 2.33
CA LEU A 16 -5.70 11.48 2.54
C LEU A 16 -5.84 9.97 2.31
N PHE A 17 -6.91 9.36 2.84
CA PHE A 17 -7.18 7.93 2.65
C PHE A 17 -7.32 7.57 1.17
N ILE A 18 -8.08 8.36 0.40
CA ILE A 18 -8.26 8.16 -1.04
C ILE A 18 -6.92 8.32 -1.78
N GLY A 19 -6.13 9.35 -1.44
CA GLY A 19 -4.82 9.59 -2.03
C GLY A 19 -3.87 8.41 -1.83
N VAL A 20 -3.73 7.93 -0.58
CA VAL A 20 -2.89 6.78 -0.26
C VAL A 20 -3.39 5.51 -0.94
N ARG A 21 -4.71 5.29 -1.00
CA ARG A 21 -5.29 4.14 -1.69
C ARG A 21 -4.98 4.14 -3.19
N ASN A 22 -5.07 5.28 -3.85
CA ASN A 22 -4.77 5.39 -5.28
C ASN A 22 -3.28 5.15 -5.54
N MET A 23 -2.39 5.74 -4.73
CA MET A 23 -0.96 5.46 -4.79
C MET A 23 -0.65 3.96 -4.61
N LEU A 24 -1.31 3.28 -3.67
CA LEU A 24 -1.16 1.85 -3.48
C LEU A 24 -1.61 1.04 -4.70
N ALA A 25 -2.69 1.44 -5.37
CA ALA A 25 -3.15 0.80 -6.60
C ALA A 25 -2.17 0.99 -7.76
N ASP A 26 -1.52 2.14 -7.86
CA ASP A 26 -0.47 2.36 -8.87
C ASP A 26 0.79 1.53 -8.56
N ASN A 27 1.19 1.44 -7.28
CA ASN A 27 2.28 0.56 -6.87
C ASN A 27 2.05 -0.92 -7.24
N VAL A 28 0.79 -1.40 -7.25
CA VAL A 28 0.48 -2.77 -7.69
C VAL A 28 0.82 -2.96 -9.17
N LYS A 29 0.47 -1.99 -10.03
CA LYS A 29 0.78 -2.05 -11.46
C LYS A 29 2.29 -2.08 -11.68
N ASP A 30 3.03 -1.21 -10.98
CA ASP A 30 4.48 -1.16 -11.06
C ASP A 30 5.10 -2.48 -10.59
N LEU A 31 4.58 -3.08 -9.50
CA LEU A 31 5.02 -4.39 -9.01
C LEU A 31 4.78 -5.50 -10.04
N ASP A 32 3.62 -5.52 -10.68
CA ASP A 32 3.30 -6.50 -11.73
C ASP A 32 4.27 -6.36 -12.92
N GLU A 33 4.53 -5.14 -13.39
CA GLU A 33 5.50 -4.88 -14.47
C GLU A 33 6.93 -5.30 -14.11
N PHE A 34 7.34 -5.06 -12.86
CA PHE A 34 8.64 -5.53 -12.38
C PHE A 34 8.69 -7.05 -12.32
N SER A 35 7.63 -7.70 -11.85
CA SER A 35 7.55 -9.16 -11.76
C SER A 35 7.69 -9.80 -13.13
N ASP A 36 6.91 -9.35 -14.11
CA ASP A 36 6.96 -9.87 -15.48
C ASP A 36 8.37 -9.70 -16.07
N SER A 37 8.98 -8.53 -15.90
CA SER A 37 10.32 -8.27 -16.41
C SER A 37 11.42 -9.08 -15.71
N ILE A 38 11.25 -9.41 -14.43
CA ILE A 38 12.17 -10.28 -13.68
C ILE A 38 12.07 -11.71 -14.20
N ASP A 39 10.85 -12.21 -14.42
CA ASP A 39 10.61 -13.56 -14.93
C ASP A 39 11.16 -13.73 -16.36
N GLU A 40 10.97 -12.74 -17.22
CA GLU A 40 11.58 -12.72 -18.56
C GLU A 40 13.12 -12.79 -18.48
N LEU A 41 13.74 -11.94 -17.65
CA LEU A 41 15.19 -11.93 -17.48
C LEU A 41 15.73 -13.25 -16.93
N TYR A 42 15.02 -13.84 -15.96
CA TYR A 42 15.37 -15.14 -15.41
C TYR A 42 15.37 -16.22 -16.50
N ASN A 43 14.30 -16.28 -17.31
CA ASN A 43 14.17 -17.26 -18.39
C ASN A 43 15.26 -17.07 -19.47
N ASP A 44 15.57 -15.83 -19.84
CA ASP A 44 16.64 -15.53 -20.80
C ASP A 44 18.01 -15.92 -20.28
N ILE A 45 18.33 -15.59 -19.03
CA ILE A 45 19.59 -15.99 -18.37
C ILE A 45 19.68 -17.51 -18.34
N GLU A 46 18.65 -18.20 -17.87
CA GLU A 46 18.64 -19.67 -17.76
C GLU A 46 18.84 -20.33 -19.14
N ARG A 47 18.18 -19.81 -20.18
CA ARG A 47 18.33 -20.31 -21.55
C ARG A 47 19.76 -20.13 -22.07
N LEU A 48 20.38 -18.97 -21.84
CA LEU A 48 21.74 -18.71 -22.31
C LEU A 48 22.79 -19.51 -21.52
N GLU A 49 22.58 -19.71 -20.22
CA GLU A 49 23.40 -20.60 -19.39
C GLU A 49 23.37 -22.04 -19.92
N ARG A 50 22.18 -22.55 -20.30
CA ARG A 50 22.05 -23.88 -20.94
C ARG A 50 22.77 -23.97 -22.30
N LEU A 51 22.95 -22.86 -22.99
CA LEU A 51 23.70 -22.78 -24.26
C LEU A 51 25.21 -22.62 -24.04
N ASN A 52 25.70 -22.68 -22.78
CA ASN A 52 27.08 -22.44 -22.40
C ASN A 52 27.59 -21.06 -22.87
N THR A 53 26.72 -20.05 -22.90
CA THR A 53 27.13 -18.67 -23.18
C THR A 53 28.17 -18.22 -22.14
N PRO A 54 29.32 -17.63 -22.55
CA PRO A 54 30.34 -17.20 -21.62
C PRO A 54 29.81 -16.20 -20.58
N GLU A 55 30.22 -16.36 -19.33
CA GLU A 55 29.73 -15.54 -18.20
C GLU A 55 29.88 -14.02 -18.43
N TYR A 56 30.96 -13.60 -19.09
CA TYR A 56 31.17 -12.18 -19.40
C TYR A 56 30.07 -11.58 -20.31
N GLN A 57 29.43 -12.41 -21.14
CA GLN A 57 28.29 -12.02 -21.99
C GLN A 57 26.97 -12.04 -21.20
N LEU A 58 26.87 -12.82 -20.13
CA LEU A 58 25.70 -12.91 -19.24
C LEU A 58 25.67 -11.83 -18.16
N ASN A 59 26.83 -11.31 -17.77
CA ASN A 59 26.99 -10.37 -16.66
C ASN A 59 26.04 -9.16 -16.75
N GLN A 60 25.82 -8.61 -17.95
CA GLN A 60 24.90 -7.47 -18.12
C GLN A 60 23.44 -7.84 -17.84
N LEU A 61 23.01 -9.06 -18.21
CA LEU A 61 21.65 -9.54 -17.93
C LEU A 61 21.48 -9.83 -16.45
N LYS A 62 22.46 -10.51 -15.83
CA LYS A 62 22.48 -10.79 -14.39
C LYS A 62 22.42 -9.50 -13.56
N GLN A 63 23.20 -8.48 -13.93
CA GLN A 63 23.14 -7.16 -13.28
C GLN A 63 21.76 -6.48 -13.43
N LYS A 64 21.15 -6.55 -14.61
CA LYS A 64 19.79 -6.01 -14.82
C LYS A 64 18.75 -6.73 -13.97
N TYR A 65 18.85 -8.06 -13.91
CA TYR A 65 18.00 -8.90 -13.06
C TYR A 65 18.15 -8.47 -11.59
N ASP A 66 19.38 -8.38 -11.08
CA ASP A 66 19.65 -8.02 -9.68
C ASP A 66 19.08 -6.64 -9.31
N ILE A 67 19.26 -5.64 -10.19
CA ILE A 67 18.73 -4.29 -9.98
C ILE A 67 17.20 -4.33 -9.91
N LYS A 68 16.55 -5.00 -10.87
CA LYS A 68 15.08 -5.10 -10.91
C LYS A 68 14.53 -5.85 -9.72
N ALA A 69 15.11 -6.99 -9.35
CA ALA A 69 14.71 -7.77 -8.18
C ALA A 69 14.84 -6.96 -6.89
N ARG A 70 15.93 -6.19 -6.75
CA ARG A 70 16.09 -5.29 -5.60
C ARG A 70 15.05 -4.18 -5.58
N THR A 71 14.78 -3.54 -6.72
CA THR A 71 13.76 -2.48 -6.82
C THR A 71 12.37 -3.02 -6.52
N TYR A 72 12.01 -4.19 -7.06
CA TYR A 72 10.76 -4.89 -6.74
C TYR A 72 10.61 -5.08 -5.23
N ASN A 73 11.62 -5.66 -4.57
CA ASN A 73 11.56 -5.92 -3.13
C ASN A 73 11.41 -4.63 -2.30
N GLN A 74 12.10 -3.56 -2.69
CA GLN A 74 11.97 -2.26 -2.01
C GLN A 74 10.57 -1.67 -2.18
N LEU A 75 10.01 -1.72 -3.39
CA LEU A 75 8.65 -1.26 -3.67
C LEU A 75 7.61 -2.11 -2.93
N PHE A 76 7.80 -3.43 -2.89
CA PHE A 76 6.92 -4.36 -2.21
C PHE A 76 6.90 -4.09 -0.70
N ASP A 77 8.07 -3.94 -0.08
CA ASP A 77 8.17 -3.58 1.34
C ASP A 77 7.48 -2.24 1.65
N ALA A 78 7.68 -1.23 0.80
CA ALA A 78 7.01 0.06 0.94
C ALA A 78 5.49 -0.06 0.77
N HIS A 79 5.03 -0.89 -0.19
CA HIS A 79 3.62 -1.17 -0.42
C HIS A 79 2.98 -1.83 0.81
N GLN A 80 3.62 -2.86 1.39
CA GLN A 80 3.14 -3.52 2.60
C GLN A 80 3.07 -2.55 3.79
N HIS A 81 4.08 -1.70 3.95
CA HIS A 81 4.08 -0.66 4.96
C HIS A 81 2.89 0.31 4.78
N ASN A 82 2.69 0.79 3.55
CA ASN A 82 1.62 1.73 3.22
C ASN A 82 0.21 1.13 3.38
N LEU A 83 0.03 -0.18 3.17
CA LEU A 83 -1.22 -0.88 3.47
C LEU A 83 -1.55 -0.82 4.97
N ILE A 84 -0.56 -1.04 5.84
CA ILE A 84 -0.75 -0.93 7.30
C ILE A 84 -1.09 0.51 7.70
N THR A 85 -0.42 1.50 7.09
CA THR A 85 -0.72 2.92 7.31
C THR A 85 -2.14 3.28 6.88
N LEU A 86 -2.57 2.80 5.70
CA LEU A 86 -3.93 3.00 5.21
C LEU A 86 -4.97 2.36 6.15
N TRP A 87 -4.67 1.17 6.68
CA TRP A 87 -5.52 0.52 7.69
C TRP A 87 -5.58 1.32 9.01
N LYS A 88 -4.46 1.86 9.51
CA LYS A 88 -4.48 2.72 10.70
C LYS A 88 -5.30 3.99 10.46
N LEU A 89 -5.20 4.58 9.26
CA LEU A 89 -5.95 5.76 8.86
C LEU A 89 -7.45 5.49 8.78
N SER A 90 -7.88 4.36 8.22
CA SER A 90 -9.31 3.98 8.19
C SER A 90 -9.88 3.85 9.61
N ARG A 91 -9.12 3.23 10.53
CA ARG A 91 -9.50 3.13 11.96
C ARG A 91 -9.61 4.49 12.63
N TYR A 92 -8.71 5.42 12.29
CA TYR A 92 -8.77 6.81 12.78
C TYR A 92 -10.01 7.54 12.26
N ILE A 93 -10.33 7.44 10.96
CA ILE A 93 -11.55 8.00 10.36
C ILE A 93 -12.80 7.42 11.04
N LEU A 94 -12.86 6.11 11.26
CA LEU A 94 -13.98 5.46 11.96
C LEU A 94 -14.18 5.95 13.40
N LYS A 95 -13.09 6.35 14.08
CA LYS A 95 -13.20 7.00 15.41
C LYS A 95 -13.79 8.40 15.30
N GLN A 96 -13.45 9.16 14.26
CA GLN A 96 -14.00 10.50 14.06
C GLN A 96 -15.52 10.49 13.85
N PHE A 97 -16.06 9.49 13.15
CA PHE A 97 -17.52 9.33 12.99
C PHE A 97 -18.27 9.22 14.32
N LYS A 98 -17.63 8.72 15.39
CA LYS A 98 -18.24 8.65 16.74
C LYS A 98 -18.46 10.01 17.39
N HIS A 99 -17.90 11.09 16.85
CA HIS A 99 -18.09 12.46 17.31
C HIS A 99 -19.25 13.18 16.60
N PHE A 100 -19.97 12.49 15.72
CA PHE A 100 -21.18 12.98 15.07
C PHE A 100 -22.40 12.35 15.73
N SER A 101 -23.46 13.13 15.94
CA SER A 101 -24.76 12.59 16.33
C SER A 101 -25.44 11.89 15.14
N GLU A 102 -26.46 11.07 15.40
CA GLU A 102 -27.24 10.43 14.34
C GLU A 102 -27.88 11.45 13.39
N ASP A 103 -28.36 12.57 13.91
CA ASP A 103 -28.94 13.65 13.11
C ASP A 103 -27.89 14.28 12.18
N GLU A 104 -26.68 14.51 12.68
CA GLU A 104 -25.58 15.04 11.86
C GLU A 104 -25.12 14.04 10.79
N ILE A 105 -25.09 12.75 11.12
CA ILE A 105 -24.79 11.70 10.14
C ILE A 105 -25.83 11.67 9.01
N LYS A 106 -27.12 11.85 9.35
CA LYS A 106 -28.21 11.93 8.35
C LYS A 106 -28.13 13.22 7.53
N GLU A 107 -27.96 14.36 8.19
CA GLU A 107 -27.88 15.69 7.55
C GLU A 107 -26.73 15.74 6.54
N TYR A 108 -25.55 15.27 6.94
CA TYR A 108 -24.36 15.26 6.08
C TYR A 108 -24.23 14.02 5.19
N LYS A 109 -25.24 13.13 5.19
CA LYS A 109 -25.27 11.89 4.38
C LYS A 109 -24.01 11.03 4.52
N LEU A 110 -23.55 10.87 5.75
CA LEU A 110 -22.27 10.23 6.07
C LEU A 110 -22.32 8.70 6.15
N ASN A 111 -23.51 8.11 6.17
CA ASN A 111 -23.70 6.66 6.35
C ASN A 111 -22.94 5.82 5.32
N ASP A 112 -23.05 6.16 4.04
CA ASP A 112 -22.43 5.36 2.97
C ASP A 112 -20.90 5.45 3.03
N ILE A 113 -20.37 6.63 3.36
CA ILE A 113 -18.94 6.84 3.54
C ILE A 113 -18.43 6.02 4.74
N GLN A 114 -19.13 6.08 5.87
CA GLN A 114 -18.76 5.31 7.06
C GLN A 114 -18.75 3.80 6.78
N ASN A 115 -19.77 3.30 6.09
CA ASN A 115 -19.86 1.89 5.71
C ASN A 115 -18.74 1.49 4.73
N SER A 116 -18.46 2.31 3.71
CA SER A 116 -17.39 2.04 2.74
C SER A 116 -16.01 2.03 3.39
N ILE A 117 -15.72 2.97 4.31
CA ILE A 117 -14.45 2.98 5.05
C ILE A 117 -14.34 1.76 5.97
N LYS A 118 -15.44 1.33 6.60
CA LYS A 118 -15.47 0.13 7.45
C LYS A 118 -15.17 -1.13 6.64
N GLU A 119 -15.86 -1.33 5.52
CA GLU A 119 -15.65 -2.47 4.63
C GLU A 119 -14.21 -2.51 4.12
N GLN A 120 -13.69 -1.39 3.64
CA GLN A 120 -12.29 -1.29 3.20
C GLN A 120 -11.33 -1.58 4.35
N SER A 121 -11.58 -1.07 5.56
CA SER A 121 -10.76 -1.33 6.74
C SER A 121 -10.71 -2.81 7.11
N ASP A 122 -11.82 -3.53 6.96
CA ASP A 122 -11.88 -4.96 7.28
C ASP A 122 -11.14 -5.77 6.21
N ASN A 123 -11.23 -5.37 4.94
CA ASN A 123 -10.55 -6.00 3.81
C ASN A 123 -9.02 -5.83 3.84
N ILE A 124 -8.52 -4.67 4.27
CA ILE A 124 -7.07 -4.38 4.32
C ILE A 124 -6.44 -4.66 5.70
N LYS A 125 -7.17 -5.34 6.60
CA LYS A 125 -6.70 -5.59 7.95
C LYS A 125 -5.42 -6.43 7.94
N PRO A 126 -4.29 -5.92 8.46
CA PRO A 126 -3.05 -6.68 8.50
C PRO A 126 -3.14 -7.82 9.50
N LYS A 127 -2.34 -8.86 9.28
CA LYS A 127 -2.15 -9.91 10.31
C LYS A 127 -1.49 -9.28 11.53
N PHE A 128 -1.79 -9.83 12.70
CA PHE A 128 -1.25 -9.33 13.97
C PHE A 128 0.28 -9.26 13.97
N ILE A 129 0.96 -10.29 13.44
CA ILE A 129 2.43 -10.34 13.37
C ILE A 129 3.00 -9.19 12.51
N ASP A 130 2.35 -8.88 11.39
CA ASP A 130 2.81 -7.81 10.50
C ASP A 130 2.62 -6.43 11.12
N LEU A 131 1.53 -6.25 11.88
CA LEU A 131 1.31 -5.05 12.68
C LEU A 131 2.38 -4.88 13.77
N VAL A 132 2.72 -5.95 14.50
CA VAL A 132 3.78 -5.92 15.52
C VAL A 132 5.14 -5.58 14.91
N LYS A 133 5.49 -6.19 13.76
CA LYS A 133 6.74 -5.87 13.05
C LYS A 133 6.77 -4.42 12.60
N TYR A 134 5.65 -3.91 12.08
CA TYR A 134 5.52 -2.50 11.73
C TYR A 134 5.77 -1.63 12.96
N ASP A 135 5.09 -1.88 14.08
CA ASP A 135 5.20 -1.04 15.27
C ASP A 135 6.64 -1.05 15.79
N ILE A 136 7.29 -2.20 15.89
CA ILE A 136 8.70 -2.31 16.32
C ILE A 136 9.65 -1.48 15.44
N LYS A 137 9.46 -1.53 14.11
CA LYS A 137 10.27 -0.74 13.17
C LYS A 137 10.10 0.78 13.36
N HIS A 138 9.00 1.23 13.95
CA HIS A 138 8.63 2.64 14.11
C HIS A 138 8.52 3.07 15.59
N ILE A 139 9.12 2.32 16.54
CA ILE A 139 9.22 2.70 17.96
C ILE A 139 10.20 3.87 18.19
N LYS A 140 11.00 4.26 17.18
CA LYS A 140 12.11 5.22 17.31
C LYS A 140 12.03 6.48 16.44
N ASP A 141 10.93 6.68 15.71
CA ASP A 141 10.63 7.95 15.06
C ASP A 141 9.67 8.77 15.94
#